data_AF-A0A839RL12-F1
#
_entry.id   AF-A0A839RL12-F1
#
_cell.length_a   1.000
_cell.length_b   1.000
_cell.length_c   1.000
_cell.angle_alpha   90.00
_cell.angle_beta   90.00
_cell.angle_gamma   90.00
#
_symmetry.space_group_name_H-M   'P 1'
#
loop_
_entity.id
_entity.type
_entity.pdbx_description
1 polymer ?
#
loop_
_entity_poly.entity_id
_entity_poly.type
_entity_poly.pdbx_seq_one_letter_code
_entity_poly.pdbx_strand_id
1 'polypeptide(L)'
;MRPFEDVVAEYGPMVLRVCRAVLGPADAEDAWSETFLSAMRAYPDLSPSANIEAWLVTIAHRRAIDVARTNSRSPIPAERLPEQHASIGIPETYDPDLWAALKSLPDKQRKAVAYHYLAGLPHAEIAELLDNSPAAARRAAADGIRTLRAIYPKDDPS
;
A
#
# COMPACT_ATOMS: atom_id res chain seq x y z
N MET A 1 -20.44 12.25 10.48
CA MET A 1 -19.22 11.90 9.70
C MET A 1 -19.17 12.78 8.46
N ARG A 2 -17.96 13.04 7.93
CA ARG A 2 -17.83 13.73 6.65
C ARG A 2 -18.32 12.83 5.50
N PRO A 3 -18.73 13.40 4.35
CA PRO A 3 -19.02 12.63 3.14
C PRO A 3 -17.90 11.65 2.78
N PHE A 4 -18.27 10.46 2.30
CA PHE A 4 -17.26 9.44 1.96
C PHE A 4 -16.37 9.87 0.77
N GLU A 5 -16.91 10.65 -0.17
CA GLU A 5 -16.13 11.25 -1.26
C GLU A 5 -14.94 12.10 -0.76
N ASP A 6 -15.10 12.80 0.37
CA ASP A 6 -14.01 13.55 0.98
C ASP A 6 -12.93 12.62 1.56
N VAL A 7 -13.32 11.46 2.09
CA VAL A 7 -12.39 10.43 2.55
C VAL A 7 -11.60 9.87 1.37
N VAL A 8 -12.27 9.60 0.25
CA VAL A 8 -11.60 9.13 -0.98
C VAL A 8 -10.65 10.20 -1.51
N ALA A 9 -11.06 11.46 -1.56
CA ALA A 9 -10.24 12.56 -2.03
C ALA A 9 -8.98 12.76 -1.17
N GLU A 10 -9.12 12.65 0.15
CA GLU A 10 -8.01 12.85 1.09
C GLU A 10 -7.04 11.67 1.14
N TYR A 11 -7.55 10.44 1.26
CA TYR A 11 -6.72 9.26 1.50
C TYR A 11 -6.46 8.42 0.26
N GLY A 12 -7.18 8.66 -0.84
CA GLY A 12 -7.05 7.93 -2.10
C GLY A 12 -5.62 7.84 -2.62
N PRO A 13 -4.87 8.95 -2.73
CA PRO A 13 -3.50 8.93 -3.20
C PRO A 13 -2.56 8.11 -2.29
N MET A 14 -2.73 8.23 -0.97
CA MET A 14 -1.94 7.45 0.00
C MET A 14 -2.21 5.95 -0.14
N VAL A 15 -3.48 5.54 -0.18
CA VAL A 15 -3.87 4.13 -0.33
C VAL A 15 -3.33 3.58 -1.64
N LEU A 16 -3.36 4.35 -2.73
CA LEU A 16 -2.83 3.91 -4.02
C LEU A 16 -1.32 3.67 -3.97
N ARG A 17 -0.56 4.59 -3.35
CA ARG A 17 0.88 4.41 -3.11
C ARG A 17 1.15 3.15 -2.29
N VAL A 18 0.36 2.89 -1.25
CA VAL A 18 0.48 1.68 -0.43
C VAL A 18 0.19 0.42 -1.26
N CYS A 19 -0.89 0.39 -2.05
CA CYS A 19 -1.22 -0.73 -2.92
C CYS A 19 -0.09 -1.01 -3.93
N ARG A 20 0.44 0.04 -4.58
CA ARG A 20 1.60 -0.07 -5.48
C ARG A 20 2.84 -0.61 -4.79
N ALA A 21 3.13 -0.14 -3.57
CA ALA A 21 4.26 -0.62 -2.80
C ALA A 21 4.14 -2.10 -2.42
N VAL A 22 2.93 -2.57 -2.08
CA VAL A 22 2.74 -3.93 -1.55
C VAL A 22 2.54 -4.96 -2.66
N LEU A 23 1.79 -4.62 -3.71
CA LEU A 23 1.38 -5.54 -4.78
C LEU A 23 2.12 -5.31 -6.11
N GLY A 24 2.66 -4.12 -6.31
CA GLY A 24 3.13 -3.66 -7.62
C GLY A 24 2.01 -3.02 -8.45
N PRO A 25 2.36 -2.34 -9.56
CA PRO A 25 1.42 -1.50 -10.30
C PRO A 25 0.24 -2.26 -10.92
N ALA A 26 0.46 -3.50 -11.35
CA ALA A 26 -0.53 -4.27 -12.10
C ALA A 26 -1.77 -4.68 -11.30
N ASP A 27 -1.66 -4.81 -9.98
CA ASP A 27 -2.77 -5.20 -9.09
C ASP A 27 -3.20 -4.03 -8.17
N ALA A 28 -2.55 -2.87 -8.28
CA ALA A 28 -2.70 -1.78 -7.31
C ALA A 28 -4.04 -1.05 -7.43
N GLU A 29 -4.50 -0.78 -8.66
CA GLU A 29 -5.73 -0.03 -8.90
C GLU A 29 -6.98 -0.83 -8.54
N ASP A 30 -6.96 -2.13 -8.81
CA ASP A 30 -8.01 -3.05 -8.38
C ASP A 30 -8.05 -3.14 -6.85
N ALA A 31 -6.88 -3.31 -6.21
CA ALA A 31 -6.80 -3.34 -4.75
C ALA A 31 -7.25 -2.02 -4.11
N TRP A 32 -6.94 -0.88 -4.75
CA TRP A 32 -7.41 0.44 -4.33
C TRP A 32 -8.93 0.54 -4.42
N SER A 33 -9.51 0.14 -5.56
CA SER A 33 -10.96 0.17 -5.80
C SER A 33 -11.70 -0.72 -4.80
N GLU A 34 -11.24 -1.95 -4.61
CA GLU A 34 -11.80 -2.90 -3.64
C GLU A 34 -11.66 -2.40 -2.19
N THR A 35 -10.57 -1.69 -1.88
CA THR A 35 -10.38 -1.06 -0.57
C THR A 35 -11.46 -0.02 -0.32
N PHE A 36 -11.67 0.92 -1.25
CA PHE A 36 -12.66 1.97 -1.07
C PHE A 36 -14.10 1.46 -1.18
N LEU A 37 -14.39 0.44 -1.99
CA LEU A 37 -15.70 -0.23 -1.98
C LEU A 37 -16.01 -0.90 -0.63
N SER A 38 -15.01 -1.54 -0.03
CA SER A 38 -15.15 -2.14 1.29
C SER A 38 -15.30 -1.09 2.39
N ALA A 39 -14.48 -0.04 2.32
CA ALA A 39 -14.54 1.08 3.24
C ALA A 39 -15.90 1.77 3.16
N MET A 40 -16.43 2.05 1.96
CA MET A 40 -17.73 2.70 1.78
C MET A 40 -18.86 1.96 2.50
N ARG A 41 -18.84 0.63 2.47
CA ARG A 41 -19.85 -0.22 3.14
C ARG A 41 -19.73 -0.19 4.66
N ALA A 42 -18.50 -0.13 5.19
CA ALA A 42 -18.23 -0.17 6.63
C ALA A 42 -18.13 1.22 7.28
N TYR A 43 -17.99 2.28 6.48
CA TYR A 43 -17.79 3.65 6.94
C TYR A 43 -18.92 4.16 7.87
N PRO A 44 -20.22 3.88 7.60
CA PRO A 44 -21.30 4.33 8.49
C PRO A 44 -21.17 3.84 9.94
N ASP A 45 -20.55 2.67 10.14
CA ASP A 45 -20.40 2.03 11.44
C ASP A 45 -19.04 2.33 12.11
N LEU A 46 -18.16 3.06 11.43
CA LEU A 46 -16.83 3.39 11.95
C LEU A 46 -16.95 4.30 13.19
N SER A 47 -16.09 4.13 14.19
CA SER A 47 -16.09 5.05 15.32
C SER A 47 -15.70 6.46 14.85
N PRO A 48 -16.38 7.53 15.31
CA PRO A 48 -15.96 8.91 15.05
C PRO A 48 -14.55 9.25 15.55
N SER A 49 -14.03 8.48 16.52
CA SER A 49 -12.67 8.62 17.06
C SER A 49 -11.63 7.72 16.37
N ALA A 50 -12.04 6.93 15.37
CA ALA A 50 -11.13 6.03 14.68
C ALA A 50 -10.10 6.80 13.84
N ASN A 51 -8.88 6.29 13.81
CA ASN A 51 -7.88 6.72 12.84
C ASN A 51 -8.26 6.16 11.46
N ILE A 52 -8.80 7.03 10.59
CA ILE A 52 -9.26 6.65 9.24
C ILE A 52 -8.11 6.14 8.38
N GLU A 53 -6.92 6.73 8.49
CA GLU A 53 -5.74 6.31 7.75
C GLU A 53 -5.34 4.87 8.11
N ALA A 54 -5.17 4.58 9.41
CA ALA A 54 -4.85 3.24 9.89
C ALA A 54 -5.92 2.20 9.51
N TRP A 55 -7.19 2.60 9.58
CA TRP A 55 -8.31 1.75 9.18
C TRP A 55 -8.30 1.43 7.68
N LEU A 56 -8.06 2.42 6.82
CA LEU A 56 -7.96 2.20 5.37
C LEU A 56 -6.75 1.32 5.02
N VAL A 57 -5.60 1.54 5.66
CA VAL A 57 -4.41 0.68 5.47
C VAL A 57 -4.70 -0.75 5.91
N THR A 58 -5.47 -0.95 6.98
CA THR A 58 -5.91 -2.28 7.41
C THR A 58 -6.74 -2.99 6.35
N ILE A 59 -7.68 -2.28 5.71
CA ILE A 59 -8.49 -2.83 4.62
C ILE A 59 -7.60 -3.15 3.43
N ALA A 60 -6.74 -2.22 3.00
CA ALA A 60 -5.81 -2.41 1.89
C ALA A 60 -4.86 -3.58 2.10
N HIS A 61 -4.35 -3.76 3.33
CA HIS A 61 -3.51 -4.89 3.70
C HIS A 61 -4.22 -6.24 3.52
N ARG A 62 -5.46 -6.35 4.00
CA ARG A 62 -6.28 -7.57 3.84
C ARG A 62 -6.51 -7.88 2.36
N ARG A 63 -6.84 -6.85 1.56
CA ARG A 63 -6.99 -6.99 0.10
C ARG A 63 -5.70 -7.47 -0.56
N ALA A 64 -4.55 -6.92 -0.16
CA ALA A 64 -3.27 -7.35 -0.69
C ALA A 64 -2.92 -8.81 -0.37
N ILE A 65 -3.26 -9.29 0.84
CA ILE A 65 -3.11 -10.72 1.20
C ILE A 65 -3.98 -11.60 0.30
N ASP A 66 -5.23 -11.19 0.06
CA ASP A 66 -6.15 -11.97 -0.79
C ASP A 66 -5.67 -12.06 -2.24
N VAL A 67 -5.21 -10.95 -2.82
CA VAL A 67 -4.64 -10.93 -4.18
C VAL A 67 -3.42 -11.86 -4.27
N ALA A 68 -2.47 -11.76 -3.32
CA ALA A 68 -1.28 -12.61 -3.30
C ALA A 68 -1.64 -14.11 -3.17
N ARG A 69 -2.67 -14.43 -2.39
CA ARG A 69 -3.18 -15.81 -2.23
C ARG A 69 -3.85 -16.33 -3.49
N THR A 70 -4.56 -15.49 -4.24
CA THR A 70 -5.16 -15.86 -5.52
C THR A 70 -4.08 -16.11 -6.59
N ASN A 71 -3.12 -15.21 -6.72
CA ASN A 71 -2.01 -15.34 -7.69
C ASN A 71 -1.16 -16.60 -7.44
N SER A 72 -0.96 -17.01 -6.19
CA SER A 72 -0.23 -18.25 -5.87
C SER A 72 -1.02 -19.53 -6.19
N ARG A 73 -2.36 -19.47 -6.25
CA ARG A 73 -3.24 -20.62 -6.54
C ARG A 73 -3.61 -20.76 -8.01
N SER A 74 -3.38 -19.73 -8.82
CA SER A 74 -3.65 -19.74 -10.26
C SER A 74 -2.50 -19.05 -10.99
N PRO A 75 -1.39 -19.76 -11.27
CA PRO A 75 -0.26 -19.21 -12.02
C PRO A 75 -0.55 -19.07 -13.52
N ILE A 76 -1.82 -19.02 -13.93
CA ILE A 76 -2.19 -18.79 -15.33
C ILE A 76 -1.74 -17.35 -15.64
N PRO A 77 -0.84 -17.14 -16.63
CA PRO A 77 -0.54 -15.81 -17.10
C PRO A 77 -1.84 -15.24 -17.67
N ALA A 78 -2.52 -14.39 -16.91
CA ALA A 78 -3.55 -13.55 -17.49
C ALA A 78 -2.81 -12.67 -18.51
N GLU A 79 -3.07 -12.89 -19.80
CA GLU A 79 -2.80 -11.90 -20.84
C GLU A 79 -3.60 -10.65 -20.48
N ARG A 80 -3.04 -9.82 -19.61
CA ARG A 80 -3.57 -8.50 -19.33
C ARG A 80 -3.08 -7.61 -20.46
N LEU A 81 -4.00 -7.32 -21.37
CA LEU A 81 -3.84 -6.18 -22.28
C LEU A 81 -3.46 -4.95 -21.44
N PRO A 82 -2.61 -4.04 -21.97
CA PRO A 82 -2.33 -2.80 -21.29
C PRO A 82 -3.62 -1.97 -21.27
N GLU A 83 -4.39 -2.10 -20.19
CA GLU A 83 -5.51 -1.24 -19.92
C GLU A 83 -4.94 0.17 -19.71
N GLN A 84 -5.41 1.11 -20.53
CA GLN A 84 -5.11 2.53 -20.34
C GLN A 84 -5.86 2.96 -19.08
N HIS A 85 -5.21 2.78 -17.94
CA HIS A 85 -5.70 3.28 -16.67
C HIS A 85 -5.83 4.80 -16.77
N ALA A 86 -7.08 5.29 -16.72
CA ALA A 86 -7.34 6.71 -16.57
C ALA A 86 -6.62 7.16 -15.30
N SER A 87 -5.60 8.00 -15.45
CA SER A 87 -4.88 8.56 -14.32
C SER A 87 -5.88 9.32 -13.45
N ILE A 88 -6.33 8.68 -12.36
CA ILE A 88 -6.93 9.39 -11.23
C ILE A 88 -5.91 10.49 -10.91
N GLY A 89 -6.30 11.76 -11.06
CA GLY A 89 -5.44 12.94 -11.23
C GLY A 89 -4.43 13.23 -10.10
N ILE A 90 -3.53 12.29 -9.86
CA ILE A 90 -2.44 12.32 -8.91
C ILE A 90 -1.18 12.59 -9.74
N PRO A 91 -0.65 13.83 -9.74
CA PRO A 91 0.63 14.12 -10.35
C PRO A 91 1.72 13.60 -9.42
N GLU A 92 1.98 12.29 -9.48
CA GLU A 92 3.22 11.73 -8.97
C GLU A 92 3.90 11.00 -10.11
N THR A 93 5.10 11.50 -10.43
CA THR A 93 6.06 10.90 -11.36
C THR A 93 6.08 9.39 -11.12
N TYR A 94 5.57 8.63 -12.08
CA TYR A 94 5.72 7.19 -12.09
C TYR A 94 7.22 6.89 -12.04
N ASP A 95 7.70 6.49 -10.88
CA ASP A 95 9.09 6.09 -10.66
C ASP A 95 9.16 4.55 -10.70
N PRO A 96 9.36 3.96 -11.88
CA PRO A 96 9.42 2.50 -12.02
C PRO A 96 10.54 1.88 -11.19
N ASP A 97 11.65 2.62 -10.99
CA ASP A 97 12.83 2.13 -10.28
C ASP A 97 12.56 2.03 -8.78
N LEU A 98 11.82 2.98 -8.21
CA LEU A 98 11.36 2.90 -6.82
C LEU A 98 10.49 1.67 -6.59
N TRP A 99 9.54 1.41 -7.49
CA TRP A 99 8.64 0.26 -7.38
C TRP A 99 9.38 -1.08 -7.55
N ALA A 100 10.35 -1.14 -8.47
CA ALA A 100 11.21 -2.30 -8.64
C ALA A 100 12.07 -2.55 -7.39
N ALA A 101 12.66 -1.50 -6.83
CA ALA A 101 13.45 -1.58 -5.60
C ALA A 101 12.60 -2.05 -4.41
N LEU A 102 11.41 -1.47 -4.22
CA LEU A 102 10.47 -1.93 -3.20
C LEU A 102 10.12 -3.42 -3.37
N LYS A 103 9.81 -3.85 -4.60
CA LYS A 103 9.45 -5.25 -4.90
C LYS A 103 10.58 -6.22 -4.56
N SER A 104 11.84 -5.82 -4.67
CA SER A 104 13.00 -6.66 -4.32
C SER A 104 13.17 -6.90 -2.81
N LEU A 105 12.55 -6.07 -1.96
CA LEU A 105 12.62 -6.26 -0.51
C LEU A 105 11.87 -7.53 -0.06
N PRO A 106 12.35 -8.20 1.01
CA PRO A 106 11.55 -9.17 1.74
C PRO A 106 10.17 -8.62 2.12
N ASP A 107 9.12 -9.43 2.01
CA ASP A 107 7.72 -8.99 2.13
C ASP A 107 7.44 -8.17 3.42
N LYS A 108 7.94 -8.64 4.56
CA LYS A 108 7.79 -7.91 5.85
C LYS A 108 8.50 -6.55 5.85
N GLN A 109 9.67 -6.43 5.22
CA GLN A 109 10.39 -5.16 5.11
C GLN A 109 9.65 -4.22 4.17
N ARG A 110 9.21 -4.70 2.99
CA ARG A 110 8.42 -3.94 2.03
C ARG A 110 7.16 -3.36 2.67
N LYS A 111 6.38 -4.20 3.35
CA LYS A 111 5.14 -3.78 4.04
C LYS A 111 5.42 -2.81 5.18
N ALA A 112 6.43 -3.07 6.01
CA ALA A 112 6.79 -2.17 7.11
C ALA A 112 7.26 -0.80 6.59
N VAL A 113 8.02 -0.75 5.49
CA VAL A 113 8.40 0.51 4.83
C VAL A 113 7.17 1.21 4.27
N ALA A 114 6.32 0.51 3.52
CA ALA A 114 5.12 1.09 2.91
C ALA A 114 4.19 1.70 3.95
N TYR A 115 3.83 0.94 4.99
CA TYR A 115 2.89 1.42 6.01
C TYR A 115 3.46 2.54 6.86
N HIS A 116 4.76 2.53 7.16
CA HIS A 116 5.36 3.58 7.96
C HIS A 116 5.58 4.87 7.17
N TYR A 117 6.18 4.79 5.98
CA TYR A 117 6.64 5.97 5.25
C TYR A 117 5.61 6.52 4.26
N LEU A 118 4.71 5.69 3.75
CA LEU A 118 3.68 6.14 2.80
C LEU A 118 2.35 6.46 3.48
N ALA A 119 2.06 5.78 4.59
CA ALA A 119 0.80 5.91 5.34
C ALA A 119 0.99 6.33 6.81
N GLY A 120 2.18 6.81 7.18
CA GLY A 120 2.43 7.43 8.49
C GLY A 120 2.24 6.53 9.71
N LEU A 121 2.00 5.21 9.56
CA LEU A 121 1.57 4.39 10.68
C LEU A 121 2.69 4.22 11.72
N PRO A 122 2.37 4.29 13.02
CA PRO A 122 3.31 3.96 14.08
C PRO A 122 3.65 2.46 14.04
N HIS A 123 4.87 2.11 14.47
CA HIS A 123 5.31 0.71 14.45
C HIS A 123 4.44 -0.24 15.27
N ALA A 124 3.69 0.26 16.26
CA ALA A 124 2.73 -0.54 17.02
C ALA A 124 1.57 -1.02 16.13
N GLU A 125 0.94 -0.14 15.38
CA GLU A 125 -0.14 -0.49 14.45
C GLU A 125 0.37 -1.39 13.30
N ILE A 126 1.59 -1.13 12.81
CA ILE A 126 2.23 -2.00 11.80
C ILE A 126 2.46 -3.40 12.37
N ALA A 127 2.84 -3.51 13.64
CA ALA A 127 3.09 -4.79 14.27
C ALA A 127 1.80 -5.62 14.42
N GLU A 128 0.69 -4.96 14.77
CA GLU A 128 -0.64 -5.58 14.79
C GLU A 128 -1.06 -6.06 13.39
N LEU A 129 -0.86 -5.23 12.36
CA LEU A 129 -1.16 -5.60 10.97
C LEU A 129 -0.33 -6.78 10.46
N LEU A 130 0.95 -6.82 10.83
CA LEU A 130 1.90 -7.82 10.34
C LEU A 130 2.09 -9.03 11.27
N ASP A 131 1.22 -9.15 12.29
CA ASP A 131 1.26 -10.19 13.32
C ASP A 131 2.67 -10.40 13.88
N ASN A 132 3.25 -9.32 14.42
CA ASN A 132 4.59 -9.32 15.01
C ASN A 132 4.73 -8.33 16.18
N SER A 133 5.95 -8.12 16.69
CA SER A 133 6.22 -7.16 17.77
C SER A 133 6.59 -5.77 17.23
N PRO A 134 6.31 -4.67 17.97
CA PRO A 134 6.72 -3.32 17.56
C PRO A 134 8.22 -3.18 17.27
N ALA A 135 9.05 -3.91 18.02
CA ALA A 135 10.50 -3.97 17.78
C ALA A 135 10.84 -4.65 16.44
N ALA A 136 10.14 -5.73 16.09
CA ALA A 136 10.30 -6.42 14.81
C ALA A 136 9.82 -5.54 13.63
N ALA A 137 8.67 -4.85 13.76
CA ALA A 137 8.19 -3.90 12.77
C ALA A 137 9.18 -2.75 12.53
N ARG A 138 9.68 -2.13 13.62
CA ARG A 138 10.72 -1.09 13.54
C ARG A 138 11.97 -1.58 12.83
N ARG A 139 12.46 -2.76 13.20
CA ARG A 139 13.63 -3.37 12.58
C ARG A 139 13.41 -3.65 11.10
N ALA A 140 12.27 -4.22 10.73
CA ALA A 140 11.92 -4.50 9.33
C ALA A 140 11.88 -3.21 8.49
N ALA A 141 11.29 -2.13 9.01
CA ALA A 141 11.30 -0.83 8.34
C ALA A 141 12.74 -0.29 8.18
N ALA A 142 13.55 -0.33 9.23
CA ALA A 142 14.94 0.15 9.20
C ALA A 142 15.80 -0.67 8.21
N ASP A 143 15.66 -1.99 8.21
CA ASP A 143 16.38 -2.88 7.30
C ASP A 143 15.94 -2.68 5.85
N GLY A 144 14.64 -2.46 5.61
CA GLY A 144 14.10 -2.12 4.31
C GLY A 144 14.66 -0.81 3.77
N ILE A 145 14.65 0.26 4.58
CA ILE A 145 15.24 1.55 4.19
C ILE A 145 16.74 1.45 3.92
N ARG A 146 17.49 0.70 4.75
CA ARG A 146 18.92 0.46 4.52
C ARG A 146 19.16 -0.19 3.16
N THR A 147 18.34 -1.18 2.82
CA THR A 147 18.42 -1.88 1.53
C THR A 147 18.08 -0.95 0.38
N LEU A 148 16.97 -0.20 0.46
CA LEU A 148 16.57 0.77 -0.57
C LEU A 148 17.67 1.82 -0.82
N ARG A 149 18.30 2.35 0.22
CA ARG A 149 19.43 3.30 0.07
C ARG A 149 20.63 2.71 -0.69
N ALA A 150 20.81 1.40 -0.68
CA ALA A 150 21.89 0.73 -1.39
C ALA A 150 21.54 0.39 -2.84
N ILE A 151 20.26 0.15 -3.15
CA ILE A 151 19.82 -0.39 -4.46
C ILE A 151 19.02 0.60 -5.30
N TYR A 152 18.48 1.65 -4.69
CA TYR A 152 17.75 2.72 -5.35
C TYR A 152 18.56 4.01 -5.25
N PRO A 153 19.57 4.19 -6.14
CA PRO A 153 20.22 5.47 -6.28
C PRO A 153 19.19 6.48 -6.80
N LYS A 154 18.90 7.51 -6.00
CA LYS A 154 18.36 8.74 -6.57
C LYS A 154 19.50 9.33 -7.41
N ASP A 155 19.41 9.24 -8.73
CA ASP A 155 20.14 10.20 -9.54
C ASP A 155 19.58 11.59 -9.20
N ASP A 156 20.47 12.46 -8.78
CA ASP A 156 20.20 13.84 -8.39
C ASP A 156 19.54 14.55 -9.59
N PRO A 157 18.30 15.11 -9.47
CA PRO A 157 17.71 15.82 -10.57
C PRO A 157 18.51 17.11 -10.80
N SER A 158 19.33 17.11 -11.86
CA SER A 158 19.89 18.33 -12.46
C SER A 158 18.82 19.20 -13.08
#